data_AF-A0A2W7G1P3-F1
#
_entry.id   AF-A0A2W7G1P3-F1
#
_cell.length_a   1.000
_cell.length_b   1.000
_cell.length_c   1.000
_cell.angle_alpha   90.00
_cell.angle_beta   90.00
_cell.angle_gamma   90.00
#
_symmetry.space_group_name_H-M   'P 1'
#
loop_
_entity.id
_entity.type
_entity.pdbx_description
1 polymer ?
#
loop_
_entity_poly.entity_id
_entity_poly.type
_entity_poly.pdbx_seq_one_letter_code
_entity_poly.pdbx_strand_id
1 'polypeptide(L)'
;MEIVIVLLILISLGITIGIIIAIVFGSKSSKTKSQHTSSISSYSNSRDIFERKPKWKIFEDITKLHLKDIAKKNNYVFIDGGLFKHDNDKLTEIDSILITTKAIYIVEIKRYNGSLVGSYNERNVSLIDWSKNLEVINPFFQNDKHIWHFKKIIKRKTSIYSLIILLNLESIEMQGLPENPFVVASIDNVDKELKNFESHLTDDSNLKEERLGKIIEMINIARTNDPMDKARFQQIISKNDEKANLPIF
;
A
#
# COMPACT_ATOMS: atom_id res chain seq x y z
N MET A 1 49.60 26.77 -61.13
CA MET A 1 48.14 27.08 -61.13
C MET A 1 47.36 25.95 -60.45
N GLU A 2 47.64 24.68 -60.77
CA GLU A 2 46.95 23.51 -60.19
C GLU A 2 47.08 23.38 -58.65
N ILE A 3 48.26 23.64 -58.09
CA ILE A 3 48.49 23.57 -56.62
C ILE A 3 47.61 24.59 -55.86
N VAL A 4 47.39 25.76 -56.46
CA VAL A 4 46.56 26.81 -55.84
C VAL A 4 45.09 26.39 -55.83
N ILE A 5 44.62 25.71 -56.88
CA ILE A 5 43.24 25.20 -56.99
C ILE A 5 43.00 24.08 -55.95
N VAL A 6 43.94 23.15 -55.79
CA VAL A 6 43.84 22.07 -54.79
C VAL A 6 43.81 22.63 -53.36
N LEU A 7 44.62 23.66 -53.07
CA LEU A 7 44.65 24.30 -51.76
C LEU A 7 43.32 25.02 -51.45
N LEU A 8 42.74 25.70 -52.44
CA LEU A 8 41.44 26.36 -52.30
C LEU A 8 40.29 25.36 -52.05
N ILE A 9 40.32 24.19 -52.70
CA ILE A 9 39.32 23.12 -52.49
C ILE A 9 39.41 22.56 -51.06
N LEU A 10 40.62 22.27 -50.56
CA LEU A 10 40.82 21.74 -49.21
C LEU A 10 40.40 22.74 -48.12
N ILE A 11 40.67 24.04 -48.31
CA ILE A 11 40.20 25.10 -47.40
C ILE A 11 38.67 25.18 -47.41
N SER A 12 38.03 25.05 -48.57
CA SER A 12 36.55 25.09 -48.68
C SER A 12 35.87 23.90 -47.97
N LEU A 13 36.48 22.71 -48.02
CA LEU A 13 35.98 21.50 -47.33
C LEU A 13 36.18 21.57 -45.81
N GLY A 14 37.28 22.17 -45.35
CA GLY A 14 37.52 22.39 -43.92
C GLY A 14 36.51 23.36 -43.29
N ILE A 15 36.16 24.43 -44.01
CA ILE A 15 35.17 25.43 -43.57
C ILE A 15 33.77 24.82 -43.48
N THR A 16 33.36 23.99 -44.46
CA THR A 16 32.02 23.37 -44.45
C THR A 16 31.85 22.36 -43.32
N ILE A 17 32.88 21.56 -43.02
CA ILE A 17 32.86 20.61 -41.90
C ILE A 17 32.83 21.34 -40.54
N GLY A 18 33.60 22.43 -40.41
CA GLY A 18 33.58 23.27 -39.21
C GLY A 18 32.22 23.92 -38.92
N ILE A 19 31.51 24.37 -39.98
CA ILE A 19 30.16 24.93 -39.85
C ILE A 19 29.15 23.86 -39.42
N ILE A 20 29.23 22.63 -39.96
CA ILE A 20 28.33 21.54 -39.58
C ILE A 20 28.53 21.15 -38.11
N ILE A 21 29.78 21.08 -37.62
CA ILE A 21 30.06 20.78 -36.22
C ILE A 21 29.60 21.91 -35.29
N ALA A 22 29.73 23.18 -35.72
CA ALA A 22 29.18 24.31 -34.97
C ALA A 22 27.64 24.34 -34.96
N ILE A 23 26.95 23.85 -35.99
CA ILE A 23 25.48 23.70 -35.99
C ILE A 23 25.04 22.56 -35.08
N VAL A 24 25.76 21.43 -35.08
CA VAL A 24 25.39 20.25 -34.28
C VAL A 24 25.77 20.40 -32.80
N PHE A 25 26.85 21.13 -32.48
CA PHE A 25 27.39 21.20 -31.11
C PHE A 25 27.57 22.62 -30.55
N GLY A 26 27.25 23.67 -31.32
CA GLY A 26 27.46 25.07 -30.93
C GLY A 26 26.23 25.77 -30.34
N SER A 27 26.08 25.63 -29.02
CA SER A 27 25.71 26.71 -28.09
C SER A 27 24.29 27.33 -28.13
N LYS A 28 23.53 27.10 -27.04
CA LYS A 28 23.18 28.08 -25.97
C LYS A 28 21.98 27.51 -25.17
N SER A 29 22.10 27.19 -23.88
CA SER A 29 22.22 28.11 -22.73
C SER A 29 21.48 29.43 -22.94
N SER A 30 20.17 29.40 -22.71
CA SER A 30 19.29 30.55 -22.55
C SER A 30 18.57 30.41 -21.22
N LYS A 31 18.84 31.33 -20.27
CA LYS A 31 17.97 31.54 -19.11
C LYS A 31 16.71 32.25 -19.58
N THR A 32 15.59 31.52 -19.62
CA THR A 32 14.24 32.11 -19.68
C THR A 32 13.30 31.24 -18.86
N LYS A 33 12.66 31.85 -17.84
CA LYS A 33 11.71 31.24 -16.91
C LYS A 33 10.53 30.59 -17.67
N SER A 34 10.26 29.32 -17.41
CA SER A 34 8.93 28.71 -17.55
C SER A 34 8.82 27.47 -16.65
N GLN A 35 7.62 27.24 -16.15
CA GLN A 35 7.25 26.34 -15.07
C GLN A 35 7.35 24.85 -15.44
N HIS A 36 7.46 24.01 -14.40
CA HIS A 36 7.22 22.56 -14.42
C HIS A 36 8.27 21.65 -15.10
N THR A 37 9.05 20.91 -14.28
CA THR A 37 9.48 19.50 -14.46
C THR A 37 10.54 19.13 -13.40
N SER A 38 10.08 18.91 -12.17
CA SER A 38 10.86 18.37 -11.06
C SER A 38 10.83 16.83 -11.08
N SER A 39 11.40 16.19 -12.11
CA SER A 39 11.33 14.72 -12.25
C SER A 39 12.68 14.00 -12.39
N ILE A 40 13.83 14.69 -12.32
CA ILE A 40 15.14 14.05 -12.50
C ILE A 40 16.06 14.15 -11.27
N SER A 41 15.76 14.97 -10.26
CA SER A 41 16.52 15.01 -8.99
C SER A 41 15.99 14.09 -7.88
N SER A 42 14.94 13.30 -8.14
CA SER A 42 14.28 12.45 -7.14
C SER A 42 14.83 11.01 -7.08
N TYR A 43 15.65 10.60 -8.05
CA TYR A 43 16.13 9.21 -8.14
C TYR A 43 17.35 8.91 -7.26
N SER A 44 18.15 9.93 -6.90
CA SER A 44 19.27 9.75 -5.95
C SER A 44 18.81 9.76 -4.49
N ASN A 45 17.59 10.24 -4.21
CA ASN A 45 17.06 10.41 -2.86
C ASN A 45 16.25 9.21 -2.35
N SER A 46 15.96 8.22 -3.21
CA SER A 46 15.15 7.05 -2.84
C SER A 46 15.93 6.03 -2.00
N ARG A 47 17.25 5.87 -2.22
CA ARG A 47 18.08 4.94 -1.43
C ARG A 47 18.20 5.37 0.04
N ASP A 48 18.40 6.66 0.30
CA ASP A 48 18.53 7.21 1.66
C ASP A 48 17.23 7.13 2.49
N ILE A 49 16.06 7.15 1.83
CA ILE A 49 14.75 7.07 2.51
C ILE A 49 14.45 5.63 2.96
N PHE A 50 14.86 4.62 2.19
CA PHE A 50 14.69 3.21 2.56
C PHE A 50 15.64 2.78 3.70
N GLU A 51 16.82 3.39 3.83
CA GLU A 51 17.79 3.04 4.88
C GLU A 51 17.36 3.43 6.31
N ARG A 52 16.39 4.35 6.48
CA ARG A 52 15.91 4.80 7.81
C ARG A 52 14.56 4.23 8.22
N LYS A 53 13.84 3.56 7.32
CA LYS A 53 12.49 3.07 7.59
C LYS A 53 12.56 1.70 8.29
N PRO A 54 11.80 1.47 9.39
CA PRO A 54 11.83 0.16 10.04
C PRO A 54 11.31 -0.93 9.09
N LYS A 55 11.86 -2.14 9.20
CA LYS A 55 11.58 -3.27 8.28
C LYS A 55 10.09 -3.59 8.13
N TRP A 56 9.32 -3.50 9.21
CA TRP A 56 7.87 -3.73 9.18
C TRP A 56 7.15 -2.71 8.27
N LYS A 57 7.60 -1.46 8.26
CA LYS A 57 7.01 -0.40 7.45
C LYS A 57 7.44 -0.51 5.98
N ILE A 58 8.65 -0.99 5.71
CA ILE A 58 9.08 -1.32 4.34
C ILE A 58 8.20 -2.44 3.78
N PHE A 59 7.96 -3.50 4.57
CA PHE A 59 7.09 -4.61 4.17
C PHE A 59 5.65 -4.15 3.90
N GLU A 60 5.11 -3.28 4.76
CA GLU A 60 3.79 -2.68 4.55
C GLU A 60 3.71 -1.89 3.23
N ASP A 61 4.69 -1.02 2.96
CA ASP A 61 4.73 -0.23 1.73
C ASP A 61 4.80 -1.10 0.47
N ILE A 62 5.68 -2.10 0.45
CA ILE A 62 5.84 -3.01 -0.71
C ILE A 62 4.55 -3.80 -0.93
N THR A 63 3.95 -4.31 0.13
CA THR A 63 2.65 -5.02 0.05
C THR A 63 1.57 -4.11 -0.52
N LYS A 64 1.45 -2.86 -0.04
CA LYS A 64 0.45 -1.90 -0.53
C LYS A 64 0.68 -1.54 -2.00
N LEU A 65 1.92 -1.39 -2.44
CA LEU A 65 2.25 -1.18 -3.85
C LEU A 65 1.81 -2.38 -4.70
N HIS A 66 2.10 -3.60 -4.25
CA HIS A 66 1.68 -4.80 -4.97
C HIS A 66 0.15 -4.93 -5.06
N LEU A 67 -0.59 -4.63 -3.99
CA LEU A 67 -2.05 -4.62 -4.01
C LEU A 67 -2.63 -3.54 -4.94
N LYS A 68 -1.99 -2.37 -5.03
CA LYS A 68 -2.38 -1.33 -6.01
C LYS A 68 -2.19 -1.81 -7.44
N ASP A 69 -1.11 -2.52 -7.72
CA ASP A 69 -0.84 -3.10 -9.05
C ASP A 69 -1.88 -4.19 -9.40
N ILE A 70 -2.20 -5.07 -8.44
CA ILE A 70 -3.28 -6.06 -8.60
C ILE A 70 -4.61 -5.35 -8.87
N ALA A 71 -4.92 -4.30 -8.11
CA ALA A 71 -6.18 -3.59 -8.27
C ALA A 71 -6.29 -2.95 -9.66
N LYS A 72 -5.23 -2.29 -10.12
CA LYS A 72 -5.16 -1.72 -11.46
C LYS A 72 -5.32 -2.79 -12.56
N LYS A 73 -4.65 -3.94 -12.42
CA LYS A 73 -4.70 -5.03 -13.40
C LYS A 73 -6.09 -5.65 -13.54
N ASN A 74 -6.83 -5.76 -12.44
CA ASN A 74 -8.13 -6.42 -12.39
C ASN A 74 -9.32 -5.45 -12.35
N ASN A 75 -9.08 -4.14 -12.54
CA ASN A 75 -10.11 -3.10 -12.42
C ASN A 75 -10.83 -3.11 -11.05
N TYR A 76 -10.08 -3.40 -9.99
CA TYR A 76 -10.51 -3.25 -8.61
C TYR A 76 -10.14 -1.86 -8.08
N VAL A 77 -10.64 -1.52 -6.90
CA VAL A 77 -10.32 -0.27 -6.21
C VAL A 77 -9.49 -0.57 -4.97
N PHE A 78 -8.29 -0.01 -4.89
CA PHE A 78 -7.48 -0.03 -3.68
C PHE A 78 -7.54 1.34 -3.00
N ILE A 79 -7.80 1.36 -1.69
CA ILE A 79 -7.85 2.55 -0.87
C ILE A 79 -6.82 2.40 0.25
N ASP A 80 -5.85 3.32 0.30
CA ASP A 80 -4.87 3.37 1.38
C ASP A 80 -5.57 3.53 2.74
N GLY A 81 -4.97 2.96 3.78
CA GLY A 81 -5.46 3.10 5.15
C GLY A 81 -5.53 4.53 5.65
N GLY A 82 -6.15 4.69 6.81
CA GLY A 82 -6.24 5.99 7.47
C GLY A 82 -7.11 5.97 8.71
N LEU A 83 -7.31 7.17 9.25
CA LEU A 83 -8.18 7.40 10.39
C LEU A 83 -9.59 7.73 9.91
N PHE A 84 -10.58 7.06 10.49
CA PHE A 84 -11.98 7.19 10.13
C PHE A 84 -12.83 7.54 11.34
N LYS A 85 -13.87 8.34 11.12
CA LYS A 85 -14.91 8.64 12.07
C LYS A 85 -16.14 7.78 11.80
N HIS A 86 -16.72 7.24 12.86
CA HIS A 86 -18.05 6.65 12.85
C HIS A 86 -18.73 6.91 14.18
N ASP A 87 -20.06 6.73 14.26
CA ASP A 87 -20.89 6.81 15.47
C ASP A 87 -20.39 7.75 16.60
N ASN A 88 -20.90 8.98 16.66
CA ASN A 88 -20.55 9.97 17.70
C ASN A 88 -19.04 10.30 17.75
N ASP A 89 -18.43 10.58 16.59
CA ASP A 89 -17.02 10.96 16.45
C ASP A 89 -16.00 9.94 17.00
N LYS A 90 -16.38 8.66 17.10
CA LYS A 90 -15.42 7.60 17.44
C LYS A 90 -14.43 7.43 16.31
N LEU A 91 -13.15 7.43 16.67
CA LEU A 91 -12.02 7.29 15.77
C LEU A 91 -11.57 5.84 15.70
N THR A 92 -11.32 5.37 14.48
CA THR A 92 -10.78 4.04 14.22
C THR A 92 -9.78 4.12 13.07
N GLU A 93 -8.68 3.39 13.20
CA GLU A 93 -7.74 3.23 12.09
C GLU A 93 -8.11 1.98 11.31
N ILE A 94 -8.05 2.04 9.99
CA ILE A 94 -8.15 0.88 9.10
C ILE A 94 -6.93 0.88 8.21
N ASP A 95 -6.23 -0.26 8.14
CA ASP A 95 -4.92 -0.41 7.51
C ASP A 95 -4.93 -0.20 6.00
N SER A 96 -5.87 -0.81 5.28
CA SER A 96 -6.18 -0.62 3.85
C SER A 96 -7.48 -1.32 3.47
N ILE A 97 -8.04 -0.95 2.32
CA ILE A 97 -9.28 -1.53 1.78
C ILE A 97 -9.05 -1.90 0.32
N LEU A 98 -9.42 -3.11 -0.07
CA LEU A 98 -9.44 -3.57 -1.45
C LEU A 98 -10.88 -3.91 -1.84
N ILE A 99 -11.41 -3.31 -2.90
CA ILE A 99 -12.80 -3.52 -3.35
C ILE A 99 -12.77 -4.17 -4.72
N THR A 100 -13.29 -5.38 -4.82
CA THR A 100 -13.46 -6.12 -6.08
C THR A 100 -14.91 -6.04 -6.54
N THR A 101 -15.24 -6.73 -7.63
CA THR A 101 -16.63 -6.87 -8.07
C THR A 101 -17.45 -7.82 -7.17
N LYS A 102 -16.78 -8.62 -6.33
CA LYS A 102 -17.39 -9.65 -5.51
C LYS A 102 -17.44 -9.29 -4.03
N ALA A 103 -16.44 -8.57 -3.52
CA ALA A 103 -16.38 -8.23 -2.11
C ALA A 103 -15.53 -6.99 -1.81
N ILE A 104 -15.71 -6.48 -0.59
CA ILE A 104 -14.78 -5.54 0.04
C ILE A 104 -13.89 -6.34 1.00
N TYR A 105 -12.58 -6.25 0.81
CA TYR A 105 -11.58 -6.82 1.71
C TYR A 105 -11.00 -5.73 2.60
N ILE A 106 -11.10 -5.94 3.91
CA ILE A 106 -10.36 -5.14 4.88
C ILE A 106 -8.99 -5.79 5.03
N VAL A 107 -7.93 -5.05 4.71
CA VAL A 107 -6.59 -5.59 4.57
C VAL A 107 -5.77 -5.31 5.82
N GLU A 108 -5.29 -6.36 6.50
CA GLU A 108 -4.31 -6.29 7.58
C GLU A 108 -2.94 -6.74 7.05
N ILE A 109 -1.88 -5.98 7.32
CA ILE A 109 -0.53 -6.34 6.87
C ILE A 109 0.38 -6.47 8.09
N LYS A 110 0.85 -7.68 8.37
CA LYS A 110 1.79 -7.95 9.46
C LYS A 110 3.07 -8.57 8.95
N ARG A 111 4.22 -8.03 9.38
CA ARG A 111 5.53 -8.61 9.07
C ARG A 111 5.86 -9.79 10.01
N TYR A 112 4.95 -10.75 10.11
CA TYR A 112 5.14 -11.97 10.90
C TYR A 112 5.83 -13.05 10.06
N ASN A 113 6.77 -13.74 10.69
CA ASN A 113 7.53 -14.87 10.13
C ASN A 113 7.37 -16.05 11.09
N GLY A 114 6.87 -17.19 10.60
CA GLY A 114 6.71 -18.42 11.39
C GLY A 114 5.25 -18.90 11.50
N SER A 115 4.95 -19.63 12.58
CA SER A 115 3.64 -20.22 12.87
C SER A 115 2.84 -19.39 13.87
N LEU A 116 1.55 -19.20 13.60
CA LEU A 116 0.62 -18.57 14.55
C LEU A 116 -0.15 -19.65 15.33
N VAL A 117 -0.05 -19.61 16.66
CA VAL A 117 -0.69 -20.57 17.57
C VAL A 117 -1.51 -19.83 18.62
N GLY A 118 -2.78 -20.19 18.77
CA GLY A 118 -3.68 -19.57 19.76
C GLY A 118 -5.15 -19.77 19.43
N SER A 119 -5.98 -18.75 19.66
CA SER A 119 -7.42 -18.76 19.37
C SER A 119 -7.84 -17.54 18.55
N TYR A 120 -8.76 -17.71 17.60
CA TYR A 120 -9.23 -16.59 16.75
C TYR A 120 -9.79 -15.41 17.55
N ASN A 121 -10.38 -15.70 18.72
CA ASN A 121 -11.07 -14.70 19.54
C ASN A 121 -10.17 -14.02 20.58
N GLU A 122 -8.92 -14.45 20.69
CA GLU A 122 -7.95 -13.87 21.64
C GLU A 122 -7.25 -12.65 21.03
N ARG A 123 -7.00 -11.63 21.88
CA ARG A 123 -6.32 -10.41 21.44
C ARG A 123 -4.89 -10.66 20.99
N ASN A 124 -4.21 -11.58 21.65
CA ASN A 124 -2.83 -11.94 21.39
C ASN A 124 -2.72 -13.43 21.07
N VAL A 125 -1.71 -13.81 20.31
CA VAL A 125 -1.38 -15.20 19.94
C VAL A 125 0.13 -15.40 20.01
N SER A 126 0.57 -16.65 20.06
CA SER A 126 1.99 -17.01 19.96
C SER A 126 2.43 -17.01 18.49
N LEU A 127 3.48 -16.26 18.17
CA LEU A 127 4.23 -16.36 16.92
C LEU A 127 5.50 -17.18 17.19
N ILE A 128 5.53 -18.39 16.65
CA ILE A 128 6.64 -19.33 16.81
C ILE A 128 7.52 -19.28 15.55
N ASP A 129 8.78 -18.89 15.72
CA ASP A 129 9.79 -18.81 14.64
C ASP A 129 11.07 -19.51 15.13
N TRP A 130 11.31 -20.72 14.61
CA TRP A 130 12.39 -21.62 15.04
C TRP A 130 12.44 -21.84 16.56
N SER A 131 13.28 -21.07 17.26
CA SER A 131 13.53 -21.17 18.71
C SER A 131 12.86 -20.05 19.51
N LYS A 132 12.16 -19.14 18.85
CA LYS A 132 11.52 -17.98 19.49
C LYS A 132 10.02 -18.21 19.55
N ASN A 133 9.45 -17.92 20.72
CA ASN A 133 8.02 -17.78 20.89
C ASN A 133 7.77 -16.35 21.36
N LEU A 134 7.06 -15.58 20.54
CA LEU A 134 6.72 -14.18 20.80
C LEU A 134 5.21 -14.06 20.92
N GLU A 135 4.73 -13.41 21.98
CA GLU A 135 3.33 -13.00 22.06
C GLU A 135 3.13 -11.76 21.17
N VAL A 136 2.25 -11.88 20.17
CA VAL A 136 1.95 -10.82 19.21
C VAL A 136 0.45 -10.54 19.15
N ILE A 137 0.06 -9.34 18.72
CA ILE A 137 -1.35 -9.04 18.46
C ILE A 137 -1.86 -9.96 17.35
N ASN A 138 -3.01 -10.59 17.62
CA ASN A 138 -3.67 -11.50 16.71
C ASN A 138 -4.21 -10.72 15.48
N PRO A 139 -3.73 -11.02 14.26
CA PRO A 139 -4.13 -10.30 13.06
C PRO A 139 -5.59 -10.58 12.68
N PHE A 140 -6.13 -11.76 13.04
CA PHE A 140 -7.53 -12.11 12.80
C PHE A 140 -8.45 -11.25 13.67
N PHE A 141 -8.20 -11.25 14.98
CA PHE A 141 -8.94 -10.43 15.94
C PHE A 141 -8.86 -8.92 15.63
N GLN A 142 -7.69 -8.45 15.21
CA GLN A 142 -7.51 -7.04 14.82
C GLN A 142 -8.34 -6.71 13.57
N ASN A 143 -8.27 -7.55 12.53
CA ASN A 143 -9.01 -7.32 11.30
C ASN A 143 -10.54 -7.43 11.49
N ASP A 144 -11.01 -8.36 12.34
CA ASP A 144 -12.43 -8.48 12.70
C ASP A 144 -12.97 -7.18 13.31
N LYS A 145 -12.17 -6.51 14.17
CA LYS A 145 -12.51 -5.18 14.68
C LYS A 145 -12.54 -4.13 13.56
N HIS A 146 -11.56 -4.14 12.65
CA HIS A 146 -11.59 -3.23 11.50
C HIS A 146 -12.84 -3.44 10.63
N ILE A 147 -13.24 -4.69 10.37
CA ILE A 147 -14.48 -5.03 9.67
C ILE A 147 -15.71 -4.51 10.43
N TRP A 148 -15.78 -4.71 11.74
CA TRP A 148 -16.88 -4.21 12.57
C TRP A 148 -17.01 -2.68 12.48
N HIS A 149 -15.90 -1.97 12.60
CA HIS A 149 -15.85 -0.52 12.45
C HIS A 149 -16.22 -0.08 11.02
N PHE A 150 -15.72 -0.79 10.01
CA PHE A 150 -16.00 -0.50 8.62
C PHE A 150 -17.48 -0.68 8.26
N LYS A 151 -18.13 -1.74 8.76
CA LYS A 151 -19.59 -1.96 8.61
C LYS A 151 -20.40 -0.77 9.14
N LYS A 152 -19.92 -0.11 10.21
CA LYS A 152 -20.53 1.11 10.78
C LYS A 152 -20.28 2.37 9.97
N ILE A 153 -19.17 2.43 9.22
CA ILE A 153 -18.89 3.52 8.29
C ILE A 153 -19.85 3.44 7.10
N ILE A 154 -19.91 2.29 6.44
CA ILE A 154 -20.67 2.17 5.18
C ILE A 154 -22.18 1.96 5.39
N LYS A 155 -22.61 1.41 6.54
CA LYS A 155 -24.01 1.12 6.90
C LYS A 155 -24.83 0.48 5.76
N ARG A 156 -24.20 -0.39 4.98
CA ARG A 156 -24.80 -1.09 3.84
C ARG A 156 -24.54 -2.58 3.92
N LYS A 157 -25.47 -3.34 3.34
CA LYS A 157 -25.33 -4.79 3.18
C LYS A 157 -24.45 -5.06 1.96
N THR A 158 -23.20 -5.38 2.21
CA THR A 158 -22.20 -5.76 1.19
C THR A 158 -21.38 -6.93 1.72
N SER A 159 -20.89 -7.78 0.84
CA SER A 159 -19.92 -8.82 1.18
C SER A 159 -18.62 -8.17 1.64
N ILE A 160 -18.31 -8.30 2.93
CA ILE A 160 -17.06 -7.79 3.52
C ILE A 160 -16.31 -8.97 4.15
N TYR A 161 -15.05 -9.13 3.78
CA TYR A 161 -14.18 -10.20 4.25
C TYR A 161 -12.84 -9.66 4.75
N SER A 162 -12.15 -10.50 5.52
CA SER A 162 -10.80 -10.21 6.00
C SER A 162 -9.78 -10.63 4.94
N LEU A 163 -8.77 -9.79 4.69
CA LEU A 163 -7.57 -10.16 3.94
C LEU A 163 -6.36 -9.90 4.84
N ILE A 164 -5.67 -10.96 5.25
CA ILE A 164 -4.50 -10.88 6.12
C ILE A 164 -3.27 -11.23 5.29
N ILE A 165 -2.31 -10.31 5.21
CA ILE A 165 -1.07 -10.50 4.49
C ILE A 165 0.08 -10.60 5.48
N LEU A 166 0.73 -11.75 5.49
CA LEU A 166 1.86 -12.07 6.36
C LEU A 166 3.15 -12.15 5.54
N LEU A 167 4.30 -11.86 6.16
CA LEU A 167 5.58 -11.92 5.46
C LEU A 167 5.90 -13.37 5.06
N ASN A 168 5.84 -14.29 6.01
CA ASN A 168 6.06 -15.70 5.76
C ASN A 168 5.32 -16.52 6.83
N LEU A 169 4.34 -17.29 6.40
CA LEU A 169 3.50 -18.09 7.27
C LEU A 169 3.85 -19.56 7.07
N GLU A 170 4.25 -20.22 8.15
CA GLU A 170 4.55 -21.65 8.13
C GLU A 170 3.30 -22.48 8.44
N SER A 171 2.60 -22.17 9.54
CA SER A 171 1.31 -22.79 9.89
C SER A 171 0.38 -21.83 10.65
N ILE A 172 -0.93 -22.11 10.61
CA ILE A 172 -1.96 -21.47 11.45
C ILE A 172 -2.59 -22.57 12.29
N GLU A 173 -2.36 -22.54 13.59
CA GLU A 173 -2.88 -23.49 14.58
C GLU A 173 -3.78 -22.73 15.55
N MET A 174 -4.96 -22.37 15.05
CA MET A 174 -5.91 -21.51 15.74
C MET A 174 -7.14 -22.30 16.18
N GLN A 175 -7.46 -22.20 17.47
CA GLN A 175 -8.65 -22.77 18.06
C GLN A 175 -9.88 -21.88 17.83
N GLY A 176 -11.06 -22.50 17.90
CA GLY A 176 -12.34 -21.82 17.69
C GLY A 176 -12.64 -21.58 16.22
N LEU A 177 -13.62 -20.72 15.97
CA LEU A 177 -14.03 -20.29 14.64
C LEU A 177 -13.74 -18.79 14.47
N PRO A 178 -13.29 -18.35 13.29
CA PRO A 178 -13.16 -16.94 12.99
C PRO A 178 -14.53 -16.24 12.98
N GLU A 179 -14.59 -14.96 13.35
CA GLU A 179 -15.83 -14.19 13.33
C GLU A 179 -16.28 -13.88 11.89
N ASN A 180 -15.33 -13.52 11.02
CA ASN A 180 -15.58 -13.26 9.61
C ASN A 180 -14.78 -14.23 8.72
N PRO A 181 -15.29 -14.62 7.54
CA PRO A 181 -14.49 -15.34 6.56
C PRO A 181 -13.26 -14.52 6.16
N PHE A 182 -12.14 -15.21 5.96
CA PHE A 182 -10.85 -14.58 5.73
C PHE A 182 -10.09 -15.23 4.57
N VAL A 183 -9.19 -14.45 3.99
CA VAL A 183 -8.12 -14.90 3.11
C VAL A 183 -6.80 -14.61 3.81
N VAL A 184 -5.92 -15.60 3.91
CA VAL A 184 -4.53 -15.39 4.37
C VAL A 184 -3.60 -15.60 3.19
N ALA A 185 -2.67 -14.67 3.01
CA ALA A 185 -1.72 -14.69 1.90
C ALA A 185 -0.36 -14.12 2.31
N SER A 186 0.64 -14.33 1.46
CA SER A 186 1.86 -13.54 1.39
C SER A 186 1.82 -12.63 0.16
N ILE A 187 2.81 -11.74 0.01
CA ILE A 187 2.93 -10.90 -1.19
C ILE A 187 2.96 -11.76 -2.46
N ASP A 188 3.66 -12.91 -2.42
CA ASP A 188 3.92 -13.72 -3.61
C ASP A 188 2.68 -14.49 -4.11
N ASN A 189 1.70 -14.74 -3.25
CA ASN A 189 0.53 -15.56 -3.59
C ASN A 189 -0.82 -14.85 -3.45
N VAL A 190 -0.86 -13.57 -3.03
CA VAL A 190 -2.13 -12.87 -2.76
C VAL A 190 -3.10 -12.84 -3.96
N ASP A 191 -2.62 -12.68 -5.19
CA ASP A 191 -3.49 -12.74 -6.39
C ASP A 191 -4.11 -14.14 -6.57
N LYS A 192 -3.35 -15.20 -6.28
CA LYS A 192 -3.82 -16.59 -6.37
C LYS A 192 -4.85 -16.88 -5.28
N GLU A 193 -4.55 -16.53 -4.03
CA GLU A 193 -5.44 -16.82 -2.89
C GLU A 193 -6.74 -16.01 -2.97
N LEU A 194 -6.68 -14.75 -3.41
CA LEU A 194 -7.87 -13.96 -3.71
C LEU A 194 -8.73 -14.62 -4.79
N LYS A 195 -8.15 -15.03 -5.91
CA LYS A 195 -8.88 -15.70 -6.99
C LYS A 195 -9.50 -17.02 -6.55
N ASN A 196 -8.77 -17.80 -5.77
CA ASN A 196 -9.26 -19.07 -5.23
C ASN A 196 -10.49 -18.82 -4.35
N PHE A 197 -10.38 -17.90 -3.39
CA PHE A 197 -11.49 -17.54 -2.52
C PHE A 197 -12.68 -16.97 -3.30
N GLU A 198 -12.42 -16.03 -4.20
CA GLU A 198 -13.45 -15.41 -5.05
C GLU A 198 -14.11 -16.41 -6.00
N SER A 199 -13.48 -17.53 -6.37
CA SER A 199 -14.09 -18.56 -7.21
C SER A 199 -15.32 -19.20 -6.56
N HIS A 200 -15.42 -19.13 -5.23
CA HIS A 200 -16.56 -19.60 -4.45
C HIS A 200 -17.60 -18.51 -4.16
N LEU A 201 -17.36 -17.27 -4.61
CA LEU A 201 -18.25 -16.14 -4.42
C LEU A 201 -19.04 -15.81 -5.69
N THR A 202 -20.29 -15.41 -5.49
CA THR A 202 -21.10 -14.75 -6.51
C THR A 202 -20.82 -13.24 -6.52
N ASP A 203 -21.06 -12.59 -7.66
CA ASP A 203 -20.97 -11.13 -7.76
C ASP A 203 -21.91 -10.45 -6.75
N ASP A 204 -21.39 -9.43 -6.06
CA ASP A 204 -22.22 -8.57 -5.22
C ASP A 204 -22.76 -7.41 -6.05
N SER A 205 -24.07 -7.41 -6.31
CA SER A 205 -24.76 -6.32 -7.02
C SER A 205 -24.54 -4.93 -6.39
N ASN A 206 -24.22 -4.85 -5.09
CA ASN A 206 -23.92 -3.60 -4.40
C ASN A 206 -22.54 -3.04 -4.71
N LEU A 207 -21.66 -3.82 -5.34
CA LEU A 207 -20.32 -3.42 -5.73
C LEU A 207 -20.22 -3.12 -7.24
N LYS A 208 -21.36 -2.99 -7.92
CA LYS A 208 -21.43 -2.57 -9.33
C LYS A 208 -21.62 -1.05 -9.45
N GLU A 209 -20.85 -0.44 -10.34
CA GLU A 209 -20.91 0.95 -10.85
C GLU A 209 -21.49 1.98 -9.86
N GLU A 210 -22.79 2.31 -9.99
CA GLU A 210 -23.43 3.39 -9.23
C GLU A 210 -23.39 3.17 -7.71
N ARG A 211 -23.51 1.91 -7.26
CA ARG A 211 -23.48 1.58 -5.82
C ARG A 211 -22.07 1.60 -5.25
N LEU A 212 -21.07 1.23 -6.06
CA LEU A 212 -19.66 1.34 -5.70
C LEU A 212 -19.25 2.81 -5.49
N GLY A 213 -19.67 3.71 -6.37
CA GLY A 213 -19.41 5.15 -6.21
C GLY A 213 -19.89 5.70 -4.86
N LYS A 214 -21.10 5.32 -4.43
CA LYS A 214 -21.67 5.69 -3.12
C LYS A 214 -20.86 5.11 -1.95
N ILE A 215 -20.35 3.88 -2.08
CA ILE A 215 -19.49 3.26 -1.06
C ILE A 215 -18.18 4.05 -0.92
N ILE A 216 -17.53 4.35 -2.03
CA ILE A 216 -16.28 5.14 -2.04
C ILE A 216 -16.50 6.53 -1.44
N GLU A 217 -17.62 7.18 -1.78
CA GLU A 217 -18.00 8.46 -1.21
C GLU A 217 -18.15 8.39 0.32
N MET A 218 -18.88 7.39 0.85
CA MET A 218 -19.03 7.21 2.30
C MET A 218 -17.69 6.97 3.00
N ILE A 219 -16.79 6.19 2.39
CA ILE A 219 -15.43 5.97 2.91
C ILE A 219 -14.66 7.29 2.99
N ASN A 220 -14.76 8.13 1.95
CA ASN A 220 -14.06 9.42 1.90
C ASN A 220 -14.65 10.43 2.89
N ILE A 221 -15.97 10.49 3.05
CA ILE A 221 -16.64 11.36 4.03
C ILE A 221 -16.24 10.98 5.46
N ALA A 222 -16.14 9.68 5.76
CA ALA A 222 -15.76 9.20 7.08
C ALA A 222 -14.26 9.41 7.39
N ARG A 223 -13.40 9.51 6.37
CA ARG A 223 -11.97 9.70 6.56
C ARG A 223 -11.69 11.08 7.15
N THR A 224 -10.90 11.11 8.22
CA THR A 224 -10.42 12.38 8.81
C THR A 224 -8.92 12.55 8.58
N ASN A 225 -8.55 13.78 8.25
CA ASN A 225 -7.16 14.23 8.22
C ASN A 225 -6.89 15.32 9.26
N ASP A 226 -7.85 15.60 10.15
CA ASP A 226 -7.74 16.62 11.18
C ASP A 226 -6.56 16.27 12.13
N PRO A 227 -5.56 17.17 12.27
CA PRO A 227 -4.45 16.98 13.20
C PRO A 227 -4.91 16.73 14.64
N MET A 228 -6.03 17.33 15.07
CA MET A 228 -6.58 17.15 16.41
C MET A 228 -7.13 15.74 16.61
N ASP A 229 -7.81 15.18 15.60
CA ASP A 229 -8.27 13.79 15.65
C ASP A 229 -7.08 12.83 15.70
N LYS A 230 -6.04 13.08 14.90
CA LYS A 230 -4.79 12.29 14.94
C LYS A 230 -4.16 12.35 16.33
N ALA A 231 -4.03 13.54 16.91
CA ALA A 231 -3.46 13.71 18.26
C ALA A 231 -4.29 12.98 19.34
N ARG A 232 -5.62 13.11 19.30
CA ARG A 232 -6.53 12.41 20.21
C ARG A 232 -6.41 10.89 20.07
N PHE A 233 -6.36 10.38 18.84
CA PHE A 233 -6.21 8.96 18.58
C PHE A 233 -4.88 8.43 19.14
N GLN A 234 -3.77 9.13 18.91
CA GLN A 234 -2.47 8.74 19.47
C GLN A 234 -2.50 8.69 21.01
N GLN A 235 -3.16 9.63 21.68
CA GLN A 235 -3.34 9.59 23.14
C GLN A 235 -4.13 8.36 23.61
N ILE A 236 -5.12 7.91 22.83
CA ILE A 236 -5.90 6.70 23.15
C ILE A 236 -5.02 5.46 23.02
N ILE A 237 -4.22 5.36 21.94
CA ILE A 237 -3.31 4.24 21.72
C ILE A 237 -2.25 4.18 22.83
N SER A 238 -1.55 5.29 23.12
CA SER A 238 -0.51 5.32 24.15
C SER A 238 -1.02 4.92 25.54
N LYS A 239 -2.23 5.37 25.93
CA LYS A 239 -2.84 4.97 27.22
C LYS A 239 -3.22 3.49 27.29
N ASN A 240 -3.50 2.87 26.14
CA ASN A 240 -3.81 1.44 26.07
C ASN A 240 -2.52 0.60 26.06
N ASP A 241 -1.45 1.09 25.44
CA ASP A 241 -0.14 0.43 25.40
C ASP A 241 0.56 0.47 26.77
N GLU A 242 0.47 1.58 27.52
CA GLU A 242 0.95 1.66 28.91
C GLU A 242 0.31 0.61 29.83
N LYS A 243 -0.93 0.19 29.54
CA LYS A 243 -1.61 -0.89 30.26
C LYS A 243 -1.25 -2.28 29.76
N ALA A 244 -0.65 -2.39 28.58
CA ALA A 244 -0.38 -3.65 27.88
C ALA A 244 1.11 -4.03 27.82
N ASN A 245 2.00 -3.30 28.51
CA ASN A 245 3.46 -3.44 28.47
C ASN A 245 3.97 -4.88 28.31
N LEU A 246 4.28 -5.22 27.05
CA LEU A 246 5.27 -6.21 26.66
C LEU A 246 6.30 -5.49 25.78
N PRO A 247 7.61 -5.74 25.97
CA PRO A 247 8.65 -5.05 25.23
C PRO A 247 8.62 -5.48 23.75
N ILE A 248 8.52 -4.49 22.85
CA ILE A 248 8.66 -4.68 21.40
C ILE A 248 10.12 -4.37 21.05
N PHE A 249 10.85 -5.37 20.52
CA PHE A 249 12.16 -5.24 19.89
C PHE A 249 12.04 -5.43 18.37
#